data_AF-A0AAW5D3B9-F1
#
_entry.id   AF-A0AAW5D3B9-F1
#
_cell.length_a   1.000
_cell.length_b   1.000
_cell.length_c   1.000
_cell.angle_alpha   90.00
_cell.angle_beta   90.00
_cell.angle_gamma   90.00
#
_symmetry.space_group_name_H-M   'P 1'
#
loop_
_entity.id
_entity.type
_entity.pdbx_description
1 polymer ?
#
loop_
_entity_poly.entity_id
_entity_poly.type
_entity_poly.pdbx_seq_one_letter_code
_entity_poly.pdbx_strand_id
1 'polypeptide(L)' 'MPNGKAAGERCIQLDENNLCKLFNQPERPQVCLQFKAMEDVCGDSNEAAMQIITELEMLT' A
#
# COMPACT_ATOMS: atom_id res chain seq x y z
N MET A 1 -13.74 -2.08 -4.70
CA MET A 1 -13.07 -2.58 -5.91
C MET A 1 -13.18 -4.10 -5.90
N PRO A 2 -14.14 -4.72 -6.63
CA PRO A 2 -14.35 -6.17 -6.58
C PRO A 2 -13.11 -7.00 -6.94
N ASN A 3 -12.26 -6.47 -7.84
CA ASN A 3 -11.08 -7.17 -8.36
C ASN A 3 -9.75 -6.57 -7.84
N GLY A 4 -9.79 -5.70 -6.82
CA GLY A 4 -8.60 -4.95 -6.40
C GLY A 4 -8.10 -3.94 -7.44
N LYS A 5 -6.95 -3.34 -7.17
CA LYS A 5 -6.21 -2.45 -8.09
C LYS A 5 -5.14 -3.23 -8.83
N ALA A 6 -4.69 -2.78 -10.00
CA ALA A 6 -3.53 -3.41 -10.63
C ALA A 6 -2.22 -3.13 -9.86
N ALA A 7 -1.20 -3.93 -10.13
CA ALA A 7 0.16 -3.66 -9.67
C ALA A 7 0.64 -2.31 -10.22
N GLY A 8 1.42 -1.56 -9.43
CA GLY A 8 1.89 -0.22 -9.80
C GLY A 8 0.81 0.89 -9.82
N GLU A 9 -0.48 0.57 -9.85
CA GLU A 9 -1.54 1.60 -9.85
C GLU A 9 -1.73 2.25 -8.49
N ARG A 10 -1.88 3.58 -8.47
CA ARG A 10 -2.22 4.33 -7.26
C ARG A 10 -3.64 4.00 -6.81
N CYS A 11 -3.83 3.71 -5.53
CA CYS A 11 -5.16 3.44 -4.99
C CYS A 11 -6.04 4.70 -4.99
N ILE A 12 -7.25 4.60 -5.53
CA ILE A 12 -8.23 5.70 -5.61
C ILE A 12 -8.71 6.21 -4.24
N GLN A 13 -8.52 5.41 -3.19
CA GLN A 13 -8.92 5.74 -1.82
C GLN A 13 -7.85 6.52 -1.04
N LEU A 14 -6.73 6.89 -1.68
CA LEU A 14 -5.71 7.74 -1.08
C LEU A 14 -6.01 9.22 -1.37
N ASP A 15 -5.97 10.07 -0.34
CA ASP A 15 -6.05 11.54 -0.48
C ASP A 15 -4.73 12.16 -0.97
N GLU A 16 -4.65 13.50 -1.02
CA GLU A 16 -3.41 14.20 -1.43
C GLU A 16 -2.20 13.96 -0.51
N ASN A 17 -2.43 13.54 0.74
CA ASN A 17 -1.38 13.28 1.73
C ASN A 17 -1.01 11.78 1.79
N ASN A 18 -1.51 10.97 0.85
CA ASN A 18 -1.37 9.51 0.84
C ASN A 18 -1.97 8.81 2.07
N LEU A 19 -2.99 9.41 2.71
CA LEU A 19 -3.76 8.76 3.77
C LEU A 19 -4.98 8.06 3.16
N CYS A 20 -5.29 6.87 3.69
CA CYS A 20 -6.43 6.09 3.22
C CYS A 20 -7.75 6.66 3.76
N LYS A 21 -8.65 7.08 2.87
CA LYS A 21 -9.98 7.60 3.20
C LYS A 21 -10.88 6.56 3.90
N LEU A 22 -10.57 5.28 3.77
CA LEU A 22 -11.30 4.16 4.40
C LEU A 22 -10.63 3.68 5.69
N PHE A 23 -9.63 4.39 6.22
CA PHE A 23 -8.94 3.95 7.44
C PHE A 23 -9.94 3.81 8.60
N ASN A 24 -9.91 2.68 9.31
CA ASN A 24 -10.87 2.28 10.36
C ASN A 24 -12.34 2.11 9.91
N GLN A 25 -12.63 2.08 8.61
CA GLN A 25 -13.98 1.83 8.10
C GLN A 25 -14.19 0.34 7.74
N PRO A 26 -15.41 -0.20 7.89
CA PRO A 26 -15.72 -1.59 7.56
C PRO A 26 -15.59 -1.89 6.05
N GLU A 27 -15.66 -0.88 5.19
CA GLU A 27 -15.49 -1.00 3.74
C GLU A 27 -14.01 -1.16 3.34
N ARG A 28 -13.05 -0.98 4.26
CA ARG A 28 -11.62 -1.15 3.98
C ARG A 28 -11.35 -2.61 3.60
N PRO A 29 -10.76 -2.87 2.41
CA PRO A 29 -10.52 -4.24 1.95
C PRO A 29 -9.67 -5.06 2.94
N GLN A 30 -10.00 -6.34 3.10
CA GLN A 30 -9.31 -7.25 4.02
C GLN A 30 -7.81 -7.33 3.76
N VAL A 31 -7.38 -7.35 2.49
CA VAL A 31 -5.95 -7.34 2.13
C VAL A 31 -5.22 -6.10 2.68
N CYS A 32 -5.87 -4.93 2.70
CA CYS A 32 -5.30 -3.71 3.28
C CYS A 32 -5.25 -3.72 4.82
N LEU A 33 -6.01 -4.62 5.49
CA LEU A 33 -5.97 -4.83 6.94
C LEU A 33 -4.90 -5.86 7.33
N GLN A 34 -4.67 -6.84 6.46
CA GLN A 34 -3.68 -7.91 6.61
C GLN A 34 -2.26 -7.40 6.39
N PHE A 35 -2.07 -6.41 5.50
CA PHE A 35 -0.78 -5.77 5.33
C PHE A 35 -0.45 -4.87 6.53
N LYS A 36 0.55 -5.26 7.32
CA LYS A 36 1.07 -4.48 8.45
C LYS A 36 2.30 -3.71 8.04
N ALA A 37 2.48 -2.53 8.62
CA ALA A 37 3.72 -1.77 8.47
C ALA A 37 4.87 -2.58 9.10
N MET A 38 5.95 -2.73 8.34
CA MET A 38 7.15 -3.45 8.75
C MET A 38 8.36 -2.66 8.24
N GLU A 39 9.42 -2.59 9.03
CA GLU A 39 10.61 -1.77 8.72
C GLU A 39 11.27 -2.21 7.40
N ASP A 40 11.29 -3.52 7.15
CA ASP A 40 11.80 -4.17 5.95
C ASP A 40 10.99 -3.90 4.67
N VAL A 41 9.84 -3.23 4.76
CA VAL A 41 9.03 -2.79 3.61
C VAL A 41 8.83 -1.28 3.59
N CYS A 42 8.68 -0.66 4.76
CA CYS A 42 8.36 0.77 4.87
C CYS A 42 9.59 1.68 4.83
N GLY A 43 10.76 1.23 5.29
CA GLY A 43 11.93 2.10 5.42
C GLY A 43 11.66 3.36 6.27
N ASP A 44 12.35 4.45 5.94
CA ASP A 44 12.29 5.73 6.65
C ASP A 44 11.48 6.83 5.93
N SER A 45 11.03 6.55 4.70
CA SER A 45 10.37 7.50 3.81
C SER A 45 9.51 6.78 2.77
N ASN A 46 8.57 7.52 2.15
CA ASN A 46 7.76 6.96 1.06
C ASN A 46 8.63 6.54 -0.13
N GLU A 47 9.67 7.32 -0.43
CA GLU A 47 10.65 7.04 -1.46
C GLU A 47 11.40 5.73 -1.17
N ALA A 48 11.88 5.55 0.06
CA ALA A 48 12.54 4.31 0.48
C ALA A 48 11.59 3.11 0.38
N ALA A 49 10.35 3.23 0.88
CA ALA A 49 9.36 2.17 0.79
C ALA A 49 9.14 1.71 -0.66
N MET A 50 9.01 2.66 -1.59
CA MET A 50 8.79 2.35 -3.01
C MET A 50 10.00 1.67 -3.66
N GLN A 51 11.22 2.05 -3.29
CA GLN A 51 12.44 1.38 -3.76
C GLN A 51 12.50 -0.06 -3.26
N ILE A 52 12.29 -0.26 -1.95
CA ILE A 52 12.29 -1.59 -1.32
C ILE A 52 11.25 -2.50 -1.96
N ILE A 53 10.01 -2.02 -2.12
CA ILE A 53 8.93 -2.81 -2.75
C ILE A 53 9.31 -3.19 -4.19
N THR A 54 9.87 -2.26 -4.96
CA THR A 54 10.31 -2.53 -6.33
C THR A 54 11.41 -3.60 -6.38
N GLU A 55 12.38 -3.54 -5.47
CA GLU A 55 13.42 -4.57 -5.35
C GLU A 55 12.84 -5.94 -5.01
N LEU A 56 11.92 -5.99 -4.03
CA LEU A 56 11.25 -7.24 -3.64
C LEU A 56 10.47 -7.85 -4.81
N GLU A 57 9.75 -7.03 -5.58
CA GLU A 57 9.00 -7.49 -6.77
C GLU A 57 9.93 -8.02 -7.88
N MET A 58 11.16 -7.52 -8.01
CA MET A 58 12.13 -8.03 -8.99
C MET A 58 12.74 -9.39 -8.60
N LEU A 59 12.67 -9.77 -7.32
CA LEU A 59 13.23 -11.02 -6.80
C LEU A 59 12.26 -12.21 -6.89
N THR A 60 11.03 -11.99 -7.38
CA THR A 60 9.94 -12.98 -7.49
C THR A 60 9.45 -13.14 -8.91
#